data_AF-A0A5Q4F2F2-F1
#
_entry.id   AF-A0A5Q4F2F2-F1
#
_cell.length_a   1.000
_cell.length_b   1.000
_cell.length_c   1.000
_cell.angle_alpha   90.00
_cell.angle_beta   90.00
_cell.angle_gamma   90.00
#
_symmetry.space_group_name_H-M   'P 1'
#
loop_
_entity.id
_entity.type
_entity.pdbx_description
1 polymer ?
#
loop_
_entity_poly.entity_id
_entity_poly.type
_entity_poly.pdbx_seq_one_letter_code
_entity_poly.pdbx_strand_id
1 'polypeptide(L)'
;MTMGLRQLKWLCLAAILPLAACGEPPPRTLQEFLNDPVLLEATLLRCRQEGDAARSDPNCENARRAAARLAAEAEATRRAEREAASQRVREERRRREEAEAEARRRAEDAARRADEEAYEASWILPDAPEARPDAAVPRPSGDTTPPRAPAPEEAGRTPVGEAANDQAAEPLPAEPPPGEAG
;
A
#
# COMPACT_ATOMS: atom_id res chain seq x y z
N MET A 1 52.09 16.72 -72.42
CA MET A 1 51.43 16.93 -71.11
C MET A 1 49.92 17.07 -71.32
N THR A 2 49.17 15.97 -71.41
CA THR A 2 47.70 15.98 -71.68
C THR A 2 46.93 15.03 -70.74
N MET A 3 47.48 14.76 -69.55
CA MET A 3 46.89 13.87 -68.55
C MET A 3 45.93 14.55 -67.55
N GLY A 4 45.69 15.86 -67.65
CA GLY A 4 44.95 16.62 -66.63
C GLY A 4 43.42 16.62 -66.76
N LEU A 5 42.86 16.55 -67.97
CA LEU A 5 41.42 16.77 -68.16
C LEU A 5 40.53 15.54 -67.93
N ARG A 6 41.08 14.33 -68.10
CA ARG A 6 40.31 13.08 -67.90
C ARG A 6 40.23 12.70 -66.42
N GLN A 7 41.31 12.87 -65.66
CA GLN A 7 41.36 12.61 -64.23
C GLN A 7 40.46 13.58 -63.44
N LEU A 8 40.39 14.85 -63.85
CA LEU A 8 39.55 15.86 -63.20
C LEU A 8 38.04 15.56 -63.35
N LYS A 9 37.62 14.99 -64.49
CA LYS A 9 36.22 14.57 -64.71
C LYS A 9 35.81 13.37 -63.85
N TRP A 10 36.73 12.43 -63.64
CA TRP A 10 36.46 11.27 -62.77
C TRP A 10 36.42 11.66 -61.28
N LEU A 11 37.25 12.62 -60.86
CA LEU A 11 37.24 13.11 -59.47
C LEU A 11 35.95 13.89 -59.13
N CYS A 12 35.42 14.70 -60.06
CA CYS A 12 34.16 15.41 -59.84
C CYS A 12 32.93 14.48 -59.81
N LEU A 13 32.96 13.36 -60.54
CA LEU A 13 31.85 12.39 -60.53
C LEU A 13 31.82 11.54 -59.25
N ALA A 14 32.97 11.25 -58.66
CA ALA A 14 33.05 10.50 -57.41
C ALA A 14 32.60 11.31 -56.17
N ALA A 15 32.72 12.64 -56.20
CA ALA A 15 32.36 13.50 -55.08
C ALA A 15 30.85 13.75 -54.91
N ILE A 16 30.04 13.50 -55.95
CA ILE A 16 28.59 13.80 -55.94
C ILE A 16 27.76 12.57 -55.49
N LEU A 17 28.38 11.39 -55.36
CA LEU A 17 27.65 10.13 -55.11
C LEU A 17 27.22 9.83 -53.66
N PRO A 18 27.68 10.47 -52.56
CA PRO A 18 27.27 10.02 -51.22
C PRO A 18 25.89 10.55 -50.77
N LEU A 19 25.20 11.38 -51.55
CA LEU A 19 23.92 11.99 -51.13
C LEU A 19 22.68 11.10 -51.37
N ALA A 20 22.83 9.96 -52.06
CA ALA A 20 21.69 9.09 -52.40
C ALA A 20 21.35 8.04 -51.31
N ALA A 21 22.03 8.04 -50.16
CA ALA A 21 21.78 7.11 -49.05
C ALA A 21 20.89 7.68 -47.93
N CYS A 22 20.24 8.83 -48.14
CA CYS A 22 19.19 9.34 -47.23
C CYS A 22 17.83 8.74 -47.60
N GLY A 23 17.63 7.47 -47.27
CA GLY A 23 16.29 6.90 -47.14
C GLY A 23 15.76 7.16 -45.73
N GLU A 24 14.46 7.41 -45.59
CA GLU A 24 13.81 7.47 -44.27
C GLU A 24 14.11 6.16 -43.52
N PRO A 25 14.63 6.22 -42.29
CA PRO A 25 14.88 5.01 -41.50
C PRO A 25 13.58 4.21 -41.35
N PRO A 26 13.66 2.87 -41.30
CA PRO A 26 12.48 2.05 -41.10
C PRO A 26 11.77 2.43 -39.79
N PRO A 27 10.43 2.31 -39.74
CA PRO A 27 9.69 2.63 -38.53
C PRO A 27 10.12 1.72 -37.39
N ARG A 28 10.23 2.32 -36.21
CA ARG A 28 10.62 1.65 -34.97
C ARG A 28 9.55 0.66 -34.55
N THR A 29 9.98 -0.50 -34.07
CA THR A 29 9.06 -1.54 -33.59
C THR A 29 8.50 -1.19 -32.22
N LEU A 30 7.34 -1.78 -31.89
CA LEU A 30 6.75 -1.68 -30.55
C LEU A 30 7.74 -2.07 -29.44
N GLN A 31 8.56 -3.09 -29.69
CA GLN A 31 9.47 -3.61 -28.68
C GLN A 31 10.67 -2.68 -28.43
N GLU A 32 11.13 -1.96 -29.45
CA GLU A 32 12.14 -0.91 -29.26
C GLU A 32 11.62 0.18 -28.32
N PHE A 33 10.36 0.59 -28.45
CA PHE A 33 9.74 1.57 -27.54
C PHE A 33 9.54 1.05 -26.12
N LEU A 34 9.26 -0.23 -25.94
CA LEU A 34 9.15 -0.83 -24.61
C LEU A 34 10.52 -0.93 -23.91
N ASN A 35 11.60 -1.07 -24.68
CA ASN A 35 12.95 -1.23 -24.15
C ASN A 35 13.67 0.11 -23.90
N ASP A 36 13.23 1.21 -24.55
CA ASP A 36 13.82 2.54 -24.41
C ASP A 36 12.74 3.59 -24.04
N PRO A 37 12.64 3.96 -22.75
CA PRO A 37 11.63 4.92 -22.28
C PRO A 37 11.90 6.35 -22.78
N VAL A 38 13.16 6.73 -22.97
CA VAL A 38 13.51 8.08 -23.46
C VAL A 38 13.05 8.23 -24.90
N LEU A 39 13.28 7.21 -25.73
CA LEU A 39 12.79 7.18 -27.10
C LEU A 39 11.26 7.23 -27.17
N LEU A 40 10.58 6.49 -26.29
CA LEU A 40 9.12 6.49 -26.21
C LEU A 40 8.57 7.88 -25.89
N GLU A 41 9.08 8.52 -24.84
CA GLU A 41 8.63 9.85 -24.43
C GLU A 41 8.89 10.91 -25.50
N ALA A 42 10.10 10.93 -26.07
CA ALA A 42 10.46 11.84 -27.15
C ALA A 42 9.53 11.67 -28.37
N THR A 43 9.22 10.43 -28.72
CA THR A 43 8.32 10.12 -29.84
C THR A 43 6.89 10.55 -29.54
N LEU A 44 6.36 10.28 -28.35
CA LEU A 44 5.02 10.71 -27.95
C LEU A 44 4.88 12.24 -27.96
N LEU A 45 5.91 12.97 -27.51
CA LEU A 45 5.93 14.43 -27.56
C LEU A 45 5.91 14.96 -29.00
N ARG A 46 6.64 14.32 -29.91
CA ARG A 46 6.60 14.65 -31.34
C ARG A 46 5.21 14.37 -31.93
N CYS A 47 4.63 13.20 -31.63
CA CYS A 47 3.29 12.83 -32.10
C CYS A 47 2.21 13.81 -31.65
N ARG A 48 2.35 14.40 -30.45
CA ARG A 48 1.42 15.44 -29.96
C ARG A 48 1.57 16.76 -30.73
N GLN A 49 2.77 17.11 -31.19
CA GLN A 49 3.04 18.35 -31.94
C GLN A 49 2.52 18.28 -33.39
N GLU A 50 2.63 17.13 -34.05
CA GLU A 50 2.26 16.97 -35.45
C GLU A 50 0.74 16.73 -35.68
N GLY A 51 -0.04 16.55 -34.60
CA GLY A 51 -1.51 16.50 -34.66
C GLY A 51 -2.04 15.40 -35.58
N ASP A 52 -2.79 15.79 -36.61
CA ASP A 52 -3.44 14.85 -37.53
C ASP A 52 -2.46 14.06 -38.40
N ALA A 53 -1.29 14.64 -38.73
CA ALA A 53 -0.24 13.95 -39.48
C ALA A 53 0.32 12.73 -38.71
N ALA A 54 0.33 12.81 -37.37
CA ALA A 54 0.79 11.73 -36.48
C ALA A 54 -0.21 10.58 -36.32
N ARG A 55 -1.43 10.67 -36.88
CA ARG A 55 -2.39 9.56 -36.84
C ARG A 55 -1.97 8.41 -37.72
N SER A 56 -1.41 8.71 -38.90
CA SER A 56 -0.96 7.74 -39.89
C SER A 56 0.52 7.33 -39.74
N ASP A 57 1.27 7.98 -38.84
CA ASP A 57 2.68 7.60 -38.58
C ASP A 57 2.75 6.28 -37.80
N PRO A 58 3.37 5.22 -38.36
CA PRO A 58 3.57 3.95 -37.67
C PRO A 58 4.36 4.07 -36.35
N ASN A 59 5.29 5.03 -36.25
CA ASN A 59 6.03 5.27 -35.01
C ASN A 59 5.11 5.77 -33.91
N CYS A 60 4.18 6.67 -34.24
CA CYS A 60 3.19 7.18 -33.29
C CYS A 60 2.19 6.12 -32.86
N GLU A 61 1.78 5.23 -33.77
CA GLU A 61 0.93 4.09 -33.41
C GLU A 61 1.65 3.12 -32.45
N ASN A 62 2.90 2.76 -32.76
CA ASN A 62 3.69 1.86 -31.93
C ASN A 62 4.01 2.49 -30.55
N ALA A 63 4.36 3.77 -30.50
CA ALA A 63 4.60 4.50 -29.25
C ALA A 63 3.34 4.53 -28.37
N ARG A 64 2.16 4.85 -28.93
CA ARG A 64 0.89 4.83 -28.18
C ARG A 64 0.57 3.44 -27.62
N ARG A 65 0.81 2.39 -28.41
CA ARG A 65 0.64 0.99 -27.95
C ARG A 65 1.62 0.63 -26.83
N ALA A 66 2.87 1.06 -26.92
CA ALA A 66 3.86 0.84 -25.86
C ALA A 66 3.41 1.51 -24.56
N ALA A 67 3.03 2.79 -24.64
CA ALA A 67 2.53 3.54 -23.49
C ALA A 67 1.30 2.88 -22.84
N ALA A 68 0.34 2.40 -23.64
CA ALA A 68 -0.83 1.70 -23.15
C ALA A 68 -0.47 0.40 -22.42
N ARG A 69 0.51 -0.37 -22.93
CA ARG A 69 0.99 -1.59 -22.27
C ARG A 69 1.66 -1.29 -20.94
N LEU A 70 2.57 -0.32 -20.90
CA LEU A 70 3.26 0.09 -19.67
C LEU A 70 2.27 0.61 -18.61
N ALA A 71 1.26 1.38 -19.03
CA ALA A 71 0.22 1.85 -18.14
C ALA A 71 -0.61 0.70 -17.54
N ALA A 72 -0.98 -0.29 -18.36
CA ALA A 72 -1.71 -1.48 -17.91
C ALA A 72 -0.87 -2.32 -16.93
N GLU A 73 0.42 -2.51 -17.22
CA GLU A 73 1.35 -3.24 -16.34
C GLU A 73 1.56 -2.52 -14.99
N ALA A 74 1.71 -1.18 -15.02
CA ALA A 74 1.82 -0.38 -13.82
C ALA A 74 0.54 -0.44 -12.97
N GLU A 75 -0.64 -0.43 -13.61
CA GLU A 75 -1.90 -0.60 -12.90
C GLU A 75 -2.05 -1.99 -12.28
N ALA A 76 -1.71 -3.05 -13.04
CA ALA A 76 -1.74 -4.42 -12.54
C ALA A 76 -0.81 -4.59 -11.32
N THR A 77 0.38 -4.00 -11.38
CA THR A 77 1.35 -4.01 -10.26
C THR A 77 0.77 -3.33 -9.02
N ARG A 78 0.22 -2.12 -9.16
CA ARG A 78 -0.43 -1.40 -8.04
C ARG A 78 -1.61 -2.16 -7.45
N ARG A 79 -2.40 -2.85 -8.28
CA ARG A 79 -3.51 -3.71 -7.81
C ARG A 79 -2.97 -4.88 -7.00
N ALA A 80 -1.94 -5.57 -7.48
CA ALA A 80 -1.32 -6.69 -6.79
C ALA A 80 -0.70 -6.28 -5.44
N GLU A 81 -0.03 -5.13 -5.37
CA GLU A 81 0.53 -4.59 -4.12
C GLU A 81 -0.56 -4.32 -3.07
N ARG A 82 -1.66 -3.67 -3.48
CA ARG A 82 -2.80 -3.40 -2.59
C ARG A 82 -3.46 -4.68 -2.10
N GLU A 83 -3.58 -5.68 -2.97
CA GLU A 83 -4.12 -6.98 -2.58
C GLU A 83 -3.20 -7.70 -1.59
N ALA A 84 -1.90 -7.75 -1.85
CA ALA A 84 -0.92 -8.34 -0.95
C ALA A 84 -0.90 -7.64 0.42
N ALA A 85 -0.97 -6.31 0.46
CA ALA A 85 -1.08 -5.55 1.71
C ALA A 85 -2.39 -5.90 2.46
N SER A 86 -3.51 -5.98 1.74
CA SER A 86 -4.81 -6.35 2.31
C SER A 86 -4.79 -7.77 2.90
N GLN A 87 -4.13 -8.71 2.22
CA GLN A 87 -3.99 -10.08 2.70
C GLN A 87 -3.16 -10.14 3.99
N ARG A 88 -2.02 -9.42 4.05
CA ARG A 88 -1.18 -9.33 5.26
C ARG A 88 -1.97 -8.82 6.47
N VAL A 89 -2.73 -7.74 6.30
CA VAL A 89 -3.56 -7.17 7.38
C VAL A 89 -4.62 -8.17 7.85
N ARG A 90 -5.26 -8.89 6.92
CA ARG A 90 -6.27 -9.91 7.27
C ARG A 90 -5.63 -11.08 8.03
N GLU A 91 -4.44 -11.52 7.66
CA GLU A 91 -3.70 -12.58 8.35
C GLU A 91 -3.28 -12.15 9.75
N GLU A 92 -2.74 -10.95 9.91
CA GLU A 92 -2.38 -10.41 11.21
C GLU A 92 -3.60 -10.30 12.12
N ARG A 93 -4.72 -9.83 11.59
CA ARG A 93 -5.97 -9.75 12.36
C ARG A 93 -6.44 -11.14 12.81
N ARG A 94 -6.45 -12.14 11.91
CA ARG A 94 -6.80 -13.53 12.26
C ARG A 94 -5.91 -14.07 13.37
N ARG A 95 -4.59 -13.86 13.29
CA ARG A 95 -3.64 -14.31 14.32
C ARG A 95 -3.92 -13.66 15.68
N ARG A 96 -4.28 -12.37 15.70
CA ARG A 96 -4.64 -11.67 16.94
C ARG A 96 -5.94 -12.20 17.53
N GLU A 97 -6.96 -12.37 16.70
CA GLU A 97 -8.26 -12.93 17.11
C GLU A 97 -8.09 -14.35 17.68
N GLU A 98 -7.29 -15.20 17.03
CA GLU A 98 -6.97 -16.55 17.50
C GLU A 98 -6.23 -16.54 18.84
N ALA A 99 -5.21 -15.68 18.98
CA ALA A 99 -4.43 -15.55 20.21
C ALA A 99 -5.30 -15.03 21.38
N GLU A 100 -6.17 -14.07 21.13
CA GLU A 100 -7.11 -13.55 22.11
C GLU A 100 -8.13 -14.62 22.54
N ALA A 101 -8.71 -15.34 21.57
CA ALA A 101 -9.64 -16.43 21.86
C ALA A 101 -8.98 -17.54 22.70
N GLU A 102 -7.72 -17.87 22.40
CA GLU A 102 -6.96 -18.85 23.19
C GLU A 102 -6.63 -18.34 24.60
N ALA A 103 -6.22 -17.07 24.73
CA ALA A 103 -5.98 -16.45 26.03
C ALA A 103 -7.26 -16.46 26.89
N ARG A 104 -8.42 -16.19 26.28
CA ARG A 104 -9.72 -16.24 26.97
C ARG A 104 -10.04 -17.65 27.47
N ARG A 105 -9.88 -18.67 26.62
CA ARG A 105 -10.07 -20.08 27.02
C ARG A 105 -9.17 -20.45 28.19
N ARG A 106 -7.89 -20.08 28.14
CA ARG A 106 -6.94 -20.34 29.22
C ARG A 106 -7.32 -19.63 30.53
N ALA A 107 -7.84 -18.41 30.45
CA ALA A 107 -8.32 -17.67 31.62
C ALA A 107 -9.58 -18.31 32.21
N GLU A 108 -10.55 -18.69 31.38
CA GLU A 108 -11.77 -19.40 31.80
C GLU A 108 -11.43 -20.74 32.48
N ASP A 109 -10.51 -21.51 31.91
CA ASP A 109 -10.04 -22.78 32.49
C ASP A 109 -9.27 -22.58 33.81
N ALA A 110 -8.47 -21.52 33.92
CA ALA A 110 -7.79 -21.18 35.17
C ALA A 110 -8.77 -20.74 36.27
N ALA A 111 -9.78 -19.93 35.91
CA ALA A 111 -10.83 -19.51 36.84
C ALA A 111 -11.62 -20.71 37.37
N ARG A 112 -12.03 -21.62 36.47
CA ARG A 112 -12.75 -22.85 36.87
C ARG A 112 -11.95 -23.70 37.85
N ARG A 113 -10.64 -23.88 37.61
CA ARG A 113 -9.78 -24.62 38.55
C ARG A 113 -9.66 -23.92 39.90
N ALA A 114 -9.52 -22.60 39.92
CA ALA A 114 -9.48 -21.84 41.16
C ALA A 114 -10.80 -21.94 41.95
N ASP A 115 -11.94 -21.92 41.25
CA ASP A 115 -13.25 -22.11 41.87
C ASP A 115 -13.41 -23.53 42.44
N GLU A 116 -12.97 -24.55 41.71
CA GLU A 116 -12.95 -25.95 42.19
C GLU A 116 -12.06 -26.09 43.45
N GLU A 117 -10.85 -25.54 43.44
CA GLU A 117 -9.94 -25.53 44.59
C GLU A 117 -10.54 -24.79 45.79
N ALA A 118 -11.20 -23.64 45.56
CA ALA A 118 -11.87 -22.89 46.61
C ALA A 118 -13.07 -23.65 47.20
N TYR A 119 -13.83 -24.34 46.35
CA TYR A 119 -14.94 -25.19 46.78
C TYR A 119 -14.43 -26.36 47.64
N GLU A 120 -13.38 -27.06 47.20
CA GLU A 120 -12.76 -28.15 47.98
C GLU A 120 -12.21 -27.64 49.33
N ALA A 121 -11.53 -26.50 49.34
CA ALA A 121 -11.02 -25.88 50.56
C ALA A 121 -12.15 -25.49 51.54
N SER A 122 -13.33 -25.14 51.05
CA SER A 122 -14.48 -24.79 51.90
C SER A 122 -15.01 -25.96 52.73
N TRP A 123 -14.73 -27.20 52.31
CA TRP A 123 -15.20 -28.42 52.98
C TRP A 123 -14.22 -28.97 54.01
N ILE A 124 -13.00 -28.43 54.06
CA ILE A 124 -12.08 -28.68 55.16
C ILE A 124 -12.53 -27.80 56.33
N LEU A 125 -13.24 -28.40 57.29
CA LEU A 125 -13.46 -27.75 58.58
C LEU A 125 -12.07 -27.41 59.15
N PRO A 126 -11.79 -26.16 59.54
CA PRO A 126 -10.59 -25.91 60.33
C PRO A 126 -10.68 -26.83 61.54
N ASP A 127 -9.65 -27.64 61.79
CA ASP A 127 -9.50 -28.31 63.08
C ASP A 127 -9.71 -27.22 64.12
N ALA A 128 -10.80 -27.34 64.90
CA ALA A 128 -11.11 -26.39 65.94
C ALA A 128 -9.81 -26.26 66.74
N PRO A 129 -9.20 -25.05 66.85
CA PRO A 129 -8.00 -24.93 67.64
C PRO A 129 -8.38 -25.47 69.01
N GLU A 130 -7.70 -26.54 69.47
CA GLU A 130 -7.93 -27.07 70.80
C GLU A 130 -7.89 -25.86 71.73
N ALA A 131 -9.05 -25.53 72.28
CA ALA A 131 -9.21 -24.34 73.09
C ALA A 131 -8.33 -24.57 74.31
N ARG A 132 -7.10 -24.04 74.29
CA ARG A 132 -6.30 -23.90 75.50
C ARG A 132 -7.13 -23.05 76.45
N PRO A 133 -7.50 -23.55 77.64
CA PRO A 133 -8.44 -22.86 78.52
C PRO A 133 -7.94 -21.51 79.08
N ASP A 134 -6.77 -21.01 78.70
CA ASP A 134 -6.13 -19.84 79.33
C ASP A 134 -5.90 -18.63 78.40
N ALA A 135 -6.40 -18.64 77.16
CA ALA A 135 -6.30 -17.45 76.30
C ALA A 135 -7.45 -16.48 76.58
N ALA A 136 -7.21 -15.53 77.48
CA ALA A 136 -8.08 -14.37 77.69
C ALA A 136 -8.39 -13.70 76.35
N VAL A 137 -9.67 -13.74 75.94
CA VAL A 137 -10.16 -13.09 74.73
C VAL A 137 -10.10 -11.56 74.93
N PRO A 138 -9.26 -10.81 74.19
CA PRO A 138 -9.45 -9.38 74.08
C PRO A 138 -10.69 -9.15 73.21
N ARG A 139 -11.67 -8.42 73.76
CA ARG A 139 -12.79 -7.89 72.96
C ARG A 139 -12.24 -7.10 71.78
N PRO A 140 -12.62 -7.37 70.52
CA PRO A 140 -12.35 -6.44 69.44
C PRO A 140 -13.16 -5.18 69.70
N SER A 141 -12.46 -4.11 70.12
CA SER A 141 -13.01 -2.77 70.09
C SER A 141 -13.16 -2.35 68.64
N GLY A 142 -14.34 -1.87 68.29
CA GLY A 142 -14.65 -1.43 66.94
C GLY A 142 -13.72 -0.32 66.47
N ASP A 143 -13.25 -0.43 65.24
CA ASP A 143 -13.42 0.56 64.18
C ASP A 143 -12.67 0.05 62.95
N THR A 144 -13.41 -0.55 62.02
CA THR A 144 -12.91 -0.68 60.64
C THR A 144 -14.02 -0.20 59.73
N THR A 145 -14.09 1.12 59.63
CA THR A 145 -14.67 1.77 58.45
C THR A 145 -13.87 1.26 57.25
N PRO A 146 -14.48 0.58 56.26
CA PRO A 146 -13.76 0.22 55.05
C PRO A 146 -13.28 1.51 54.36
N PRO A 147 -12.06 1.55 53.79
CA PRO A 147 -11.67 2.67 52.96
C PRO A 147 -12.70 2.79 51.83
N ARG A 148 -13.42 3.91 51.81
CA ARG A 148 -14.27 4.32 50.71
C ARG A 148 -13.38 4.34 49.46
N ALA A 149 -13.64 3.42 48.53
CA ALA A 149 -13.04 3.48 47.21
C ALA A 149 -13.24 4.90 46.65
N PRO A 150 -12.22 5.55 46.06
CA PRO A 150 -12.47 6.77 45.31
C PRO A 150 -13.49 6.42 44.23
N ALA A 151 -14.57 7.21 44.18
CA ALA A 151 -15.49 7.18 43.07
C ALA A 151 -14.68 7.28 41.77
N PRO A 152 -15.05 6.57 40.69
CA PRO A 152 -14.45 6.85 39.40
C PRO A 152 -14.65 8.34 39.13
N GLU A 153 -13.54 9.09 39.11
CA GLU A 153 -13.55 10.42 38.51
C GLU A 153 -14.15 10.25 37.12
N GLU A 154 -15.25 10.95 36.88
CA GLU A 154 -15.71 11.28 35.54
C GLU A 154 -14.56 11.97 34.83
N ALA A 155 -13.68 11.18 34.23
CA ALA A 155 -12.70 11.63 33.28
C ALA A 155 -13.47 12.13 32.07
N GLY A 156 -13.69 13.44 32.08
CA GLY A 156 -13.71 14.25 30.87
C GLY A 156 -14.74 13.79 29.85
N ARG A 157 -15.97 14.22 30.06
CA ARG A 157 -16.79 14.74 28.97
C ARG A 157 -15.96 15.81 28.24
N THR A 158 -15.20 15.43 27.22
CA THR A 158 -14.71 16.40 26.23
C THR A 158 -15.88 16.78 25.33
N PRO A 159 -16.19 18.08 25.20
CA PRO A 159 -17.20 18.54 24.27
C PRO A 159 -16.64 18.52 22.84
N VAL A 160 -17.51 18.11 21.91
CA VAL A 160 -17.61 18.59 20.52
C VAL A 160 -16.40 18.40 19.59
N GLY A 161 -16.61 17.62 18.54
CA GLY A 161 -15.76 17.53 17.37
C GLY A 161 -16.47 16.89 16.19
N GLU A 162 -17.65 17.43 15.84
CA GLU A 162 -18.11 17.36 14.46
C GLU A 162 -17.10 18.10 13.59
N ALA A 163 -16.86 17.56 12.40
CA ALA A 163 -16.01 18.05 11.30
C ALA A 163 -14.59 17.45 11.17
N ALA A 164 -14.48 16.66 10.11
CA ALA A 164 -13.34 16.52 9.21
C ALA A 164 -12.10 15.70 9.66
N ASN A 165 -11.90 14.55 9.01
CA ASN A 165 -10.93 14.55 7.91
C ASN A 165 -11.20 13.44 6.88
N ASP A 166 -12.23 13.67 6.05
CA ASP A 166 -12.17 13.33 4.63
C ASP A 166 -11.20 14.33 3.97
N GLN A 167 -9.91 13.97 3.87
CA GLN A 167 -8.83 14.54 3.02
C GLN A 167 -7.47 14.03 3.57
N ALA A 168 -6.84 13.01 2.97
CA ALA A 168 -6.11 13.20 1.72
C ALA A 168 -6.05 11.88 0.93
N ALA A 169 -7.14 11.55 0.26
CA ALA A 169 -6.99 11.20 -1.14
C ALA A 169 -6.90 12.55 -1.87
N GLU A 170 -5.75 12.87 -2.46
CA GLU A 170 -5.72 13.90 -3.50
C GLU A 170 -6.84 13.54 -4.49
N PRO A 171 -7.80 14.44 -4.75
CA PRO A 171 -8.71 14.24 -5.87
C PRO A 171 -7.83 14.26 -7.13
N LEU A 172 -7.72 13.12 -7.79
CA LEU A 172 -7.24 13.04 -9.16
C LEU A 172 -7.96 14.13 -9.97
N PRO A 173 -7.26 14.91 -10.81
CA PRO A 173 -7.90 15.91 -11.64
C PRO A 173 -8.98 15.22 -12.47
N ALA A 174 -10.22 15.70 -12.33
CA ALA A 174 -11.36 15.21 -13.10
C ALA A 174 -11.00 15.30 -14.59
N GLU A 175 -11.09 14.17 -15.29
CA GLU A 175 -11.03 14.20 -16.74
C GLU A 175 -12.17 15.10 -17.25
N PRO A 176 -11.88 16.09 -18.11
CA PRO A 176 -12.92 16.90 -18.72
C PRO A 176 -13.83 15.98 -19.56
N PRO A 177 -15.16 16.23 -19.57
CA PRO A 177 -16.09 15.42 -20.34
C PRO A 177 -15.73 15.45 -21.82
N PRO A 178 -15.88 14.33 -22.55
CA PRO A 178 -15.63 14.30 -23.98
C PRO A 178 -16.70 15.09 -24.72
N GLY A 179 -16.31 16.28 -25.17
CA GLY A 179 -16.95 16.99 -26.27
C GLY A 179 -17.95 18.05 -25.84
N GLU A 180 -17.56 19.32 -25.98
CA GLU A 180 -18.36 20.40 -26.57
C GLU A 180 -17.42 21.54 -27.00
N ALA A 181 -17.05 21.53 -28.29
CA ALA A 181 -16.68 22.66 -29.17
C ALA A 181 -16.05 21.99 -30.40
N GLY A 182 -16.66 21.99 -31.58
CA GLY A 182 -17.22 23.15 -32.26
C GLY A 182 -16.16 23.67 -33.20
#